data_AF-A0A6N8Z9H8-F1
#
_entry.id   AF-A0A6N8Z9H8-F1
#
_cell.length_a   1.000
_cell.length_b   1.000
_cell.length_c   1.000
_cell.angle_alpha   90.00
_cell.angle_beta   90.00
_cell.angle_gamma   90.00
#
_symmetry.space_group_name_H-M   'P 1'
#
loop_
_entity.id
_entity.type
_entity.pdbx_description
1 polymer ?
#
loop_
_entity_poly.entity_id
_entity_poly.type
_entity_poly.pdbx_seq_one_letter_code
_entity_poly.pdbx_strand_id
1 'polypeptide(L)'
;MTTQITYDEPESLRTAGWFVGERTPAPVRLDFRPILELLSGLSDYELDDWWIRFNRANKDNIGNLEINSEGALLISPFPGWDGSQAQGDFGFDLGQWSKGYGGQAGGFNLGVRLPNGSRYGPDVCWISGDQLGRIETGLDHILLFCPAFVAELRTPVDDLRVMRLKMAEYVANGAQLGWLIDPANRQVHIYRPDAAPEVLDNPETVSGDPVLPGFVFEARKRIFDLQW
;
A
#
# COMPACT_ATOMS: atom_id res chain seq x y z
N MET A 1 -16.20 -2.37 -42.36
CA MET A 1 -15.06 -3.30 -42.47
C MET A 1 -14.24 -3.15 -41.21
N THR A 2 -14.37 -4.10 -40.28
CA THR A 2 -13.65 -4.09 -39.00
C THR A 2 -12.65 -5.22 -39.06
N THR A 3 -11.37 -4.89 -39.15
CA THR A 3 -10.29 -5.87 -39.18
C THR A 3 -10.10 -6.42 -37.76
N GLN A 4 -10.48 -7.67 -37.52
CA GLN A 4 -10.07 -8.39 -36.31
C GLN A 4 -8.58 -8.70 -36.44
N ILE A 5 -7.78 -8.19 -35.51
CA ILE A 5 -6.39 -8.60 -35.34
C ILE A 5 -6.42 -9.82 -34.42
N THR A 6 -6.20 -11.00 -34.97
CA THR A 6 -5.90 -12.21 -34.19
C THR A 6 -4.42 -12.17 -33.82
N TYR A 7 -4.12 -12.07 -32.53
CA TYR A 7 -2.78 -12.34 -32.02
C TYR A 7 -2.61 -13.85 -31.94
N ASP A 8 -1.72 -14.42 -32.76
CA ASP A 8 -1.24 -15.77 -32.54
C ASP A 8 -0.31 -15.75 -31.32
N GLU A 9 -0.67 -16.49 -30.27
CA GLU A 9 0.19 -16.67 -29.11
C GLU A 9 1.50 -17.37 -29.52
N PRO A 10 2.66 -16.89 -29.05
CA PRO A 10 3.93 -17.53 -29.34
C PRO A 10 3.98 -18.94 -28.73
N GLU A 11 4.50 -19.89 -29.52
CA GLU A 11 4.58 -21.32 -29.24
C GLU A 11 5.33 -21.65 -27.93
N SER A 12 6.09 -20.69 -27.37
CA SER A 12 6.77 -20.78 -26.08
C SER A 12 5.84 -20.87 -24.86
N LEU A 13 4.56 -20.47 -24.99
CA LEU A 13 3.57 -20.61 -23.91
C LEU A 13 2.95 -22.01 -23.85
N ARG A 14 3.04 -22.82 -24.92
CA ARG A 14 2.44 -24.16 -24.98
C ARG A 14 3.23 -25.23 -24.21
N THR A 15 4.51 -25.02 -23.96
CA THR A 15 5.40 -25.98 -23.29
C THR A 15 5.39 -25.91 -21.76
N ALA A 16 4.66 -24.97 -21.16
CA ALA A 16 4.66 -24.79 -19.71
C ALA A 16 3.66 -25.70 -18.95
N GLY A 17 2.87 -26.54 -19.64
CA GLY A 17 2.09 -27.60 -18.99
C GLY A 17 0.93 -27.14 -18.09
N TRP A 18 0.50 -25.87 -18.16
CA TRP A 18 -0.50 -25.30 -17.26
C TRP A 18 -1.96 -25.59 -17.61
N PHE A 19 -2.25 -26.27 -18.73
CA PHE A 19 -3.63 -26.53 -19.13
C PHE A 19 -3.82 -27.93 -19.71
N VAL A 20 -3.99 -28.94 -18.83
CA VAL A 20 -4.80 -30.13 -19.14
C VAL A 20 -5.45 -30.66 -17.85
N GLY A 21 -6.77 -30.57 -17.75
CA GLY A 21 -7.60 -31.38 -16.85
C GLY A 21 -8.28 -30.63 -15.69
N GLU A 22 -9.53 -31.02 -15.41
CA GLU A 22 -10.47 -30.51 -14.38
C GLU A 22 -10.02 -30.66 -12.92
N ARG A 23 -8.74 -30.48 -12.62
CA ARG A 23 -8.27 -30.23 -11.26
C ARG A 23 -7.82 -28.79 -11.22
N THR A 24 -8.49 -27.96 -10.43
CA THR A 24 -7.89 -26.72 -9.94
C THR A 24 -6.53 -27.12 -9.35
N PRO A 25 -5.40 -26.74 -9.96
CA PRO A 25 -4.11 -27.08 -9.41
C PRO A 25 -4.06 -26.53 -7.98
N ALA A 26 -3.53 -27.32 -7.06
CA ALA A 26 -3.30 -26.84 -5.70
C ALA A 26 -2.53 -25.51 -5.81
N PRO A 27 -2.92 -24.46 -5.05
CA PRO A 27 -2.28 -23.17 -5.17
C PRO A 27 -0.77 -23.33 -4.95
N VAL A 28 0.01 -22.74 -5.85
CA VAL A 28 1.47 -22.67 -5.66
C VAL A 28 1.70 -21.81 -4.42
N ARG A 29 2.21 -22.42 -3.35
CA ARG A 29 2.63 -21.71 -2.15
C ARG A 29 4.10 -21.38 -2.28
N LEU A 30 4.41 -20.09 -2.41
CA LEU A 30 5.77 -19.59 -2.27
C LEU A 30 6.03 -19.29 -0.79
N ASP A 31 6.96 -20.02 -0.18
CA ASP A 31 7.40 -19.78 1.20
C ASP A 31 8.62 -18.85 1.19
N PHE A 32 8.43 -17.60 1.61
CA PHE A 32 9.49 -16.61 1.59
C PHE A 32 10.43 -16.71 2.79
N ARG A 33 10.10 -17.45 3.85
CA ARG A 33 10.92 -17.54 5.07
C ARG A 33 12.42 -17.80 4.83
N PRO A 34 12.84 -18.70 3.93
CA PRO A 34 14.27 -18.91 3.64
C PRO A 34 14.95 -17.67 3.05
N ILE A 35 14.25 -16.89 2.23
CA ILE A 35 14.77 -15.62 1.70
C ILE A 35 14.96 -14.64 2.87
N LEU A 36 14.01 -14.58 3.80
CA LEU A 36 14.09 -13.69 4.96
C LEU A 36 15.26 -14.05 5.88
N GLU A 37 15.50 -15.34 6.12
CA GLU A 37 16.66 -15.82 6.86
C GLU A 37 17.97 -15.37 6.20
N LEU A 38 18.07 -15.46 4.87
CA LEU A 38 19.25 -15.00 4.14
C LEU A 38 19.45 -13.48 4.21
N LEU A 39 18.37 -12.72 4.32
CA LEU A 39 18.41 -11.26 4.41
C LEU A 39 18.66 -10.74 5.83
N SER A 40 18.47 -11.58 6.87
CA SER A 40 18.57 -11.19 8.28
C SER A 40 19.96 -10.67 8.72
N GLY A 41 21.01 -10.98 7.97
CA GLY A 41 22.38 -10.52 8.25
C GLY A 41 22.77 -9.21 7.56
N LEU A 42 21.90 -8.65 6.71
CA LEU A 42 22.16 -7.40 6.00
C LEU A 42 22.03 -6.20 6.94
N SER A 43 22.87 -5.18 6.73
CA SER A 43 22.63 -3.86 7.31
C SER A 43 21.36 -3.24 6.73
N ASP A 44 20.79 -2.27 7.44
CA ASP A 44 19.62 -1.52 6.99
C ASP A 44 19.79 -0.90 5.59
N TYR A 45 21.00 -0.43 5.28
CA TYR A 45 21.34 0.12 3.97
C TYR A 45 21.38 -0.98 2.88
N GLU A 46 22.00 -2.12 3.15
CA GLU A 46 22.07 -3.24 2.20
C GLU A 46 20.68 -3.82 1.92
N LEU A 47 19.84 -3.89 2.96
CA LEU A 47 18.48 -4.39 2.82
C LEU A 47 17.59 -3.39 2.06
N ASP A 48 17.78 -2.08 2.23
CA ASP A 48 17.12 -1.07 1.39
C ASP A 48 17.53 -1.17 -0.08
N ASP A 49 18.84 -1.23 -0.36
CA ASP A 49 19.35 -1.34 -1.74
C ASP A 49 18.83 -2.63 -2.40
N TRP A 50 18.84 -3.76 -1.67
CA TRP A 50 18.25 -5.00 -2.13
C TRP A 50 16.76 -4.84 -2.42
N TRP A 51 15.98 -4.28 -1.47
CA TRP A 51 14.54 -4.12 -1.59
C TRP A 51 14.14 -3.24 -2.78
N ILE A 52 14.84 -2.12 -2.97
CA ILE A 52 14.62 -1.20 -4.09
C ILE A 52 14.92 -1.89 -5.43
N ARG A 53 16.07 -2.58 -5.53
CA ARG A 53 16.45 -3.29 -6.76
C ARG A 53 15.52 -4.43 -7.07
N PHE A 54 15.08 -5.16 -6.05
CA PHE A 54 14.18 -6.30 -6.22
C PHE A 54 12.78 -5.84 -6.67
N ASN A 55 12.24 -4.75 -6.09
CA ASN A 55 11.02 -4.11 -6.61
C ASN A 55 11.20 -3.67 -8.07
N ARG A 56 12.29 -2.96 -8.39
CA ARG A 56 12.55 -2.48 -9.75
C ARG A 56 12.65 -3.61 -10.78
N ALA A 57 13.29 -4.72 -10.42
CA ALA A 57 13.44 -5.89 -11.28
C ALA A 57 12.12 -6.62 -11.54
N ASN A 58 11.14 -6.48 -10.64
CA ASN A 58 9.87 -7.21 -10.70
C ASN A 58 8.63 -6.32 -10.90
N LYS A 59 8.83 -5.02 -11.18
CA LYS A 59 7.75 -4.03 -11.32
C LYS A 59 6.65 -4.45 -12.30
N ASP A 60 7.00 -5.23 -13.33
CA ASP A 60 6.08 -5.65 -14.38
C ASP A 60 5.36 -6.99 -14.06
N ASN A 61 5.73 -7.66 -12.96
CA ASN A 61 5.34 -9.05 -12.69
C ASN A 61 4.46 -9.24 -11.44
N ILE A 62 4.79 -8.59 -10.31
CA ILE A 62 4.24 -8.99 -8.99
C ILE A 62 3.72 -7.85 -8.11
N GLY A 63 3.67 -6.61 -8.62
CA GLY A 63 3.20 -5.45 -7.86
C GLY A 63 4.23 -4.94 -6.84
N ASN A 64 3.75 -4.19 -5.84
CA ASN A 64 4.60 -3.64 -4.79
C ASN A 64 4.96 -4.74 -3.78
N LEU A 65 6.25 -4.80 -3.45
CA LEU A 65 6.78 -5.71 -2.44
C LEU A 65 7.11 -4.93 -1.18
N GLU A 66 6.62 -5.41 -0.04
CA GLU A 66 6.81 -4.76 1.26
C GLU A 66 7.45 -5.74 2.26
N ILE A 67 8.04 -5.22 3.33
CA ILE A 67 8.69 -6.00 4.38
C ILE A 67 8.21 -5.49 5.74
N ASN A 68 7.63 -6.36 6.56
CA ASN A 68 7.22 -5.97 7.92
C ASN A 68 8.39 -5.99 8.92
N SER A 69 8.11 -5.68 10.18
CA SER A 69 9.15 -5.57 11.22
C SER A 69 9.80 -6.89 11.60
N GLU A 70 9.15 -8.01 11.28
CA GLU A 70 9.67 -9.36 11.45
C GLU A 70 10.50 -9.83 10.24
N GLY A 71 10.64 -8.97 9.24
CA GLY A 71 11.30 -9.29 7.97
C GLY A 71 10.40 -10.04 6.99
N ALA A 72 9.09 -10.21 7.25
CA ALA A 72 8.18 -10.91 6.34
C ALA A 72 7.94 -10.15 5.03
N LEU A 73 8.17 -10.81 3.89
CA LEU A 73 7.86 -10.26 2.57
C LEU A 73 6.35 -10.33 2.33
N LEU A 74 5.76 -9.17 2.07
CA LEU A 74 4.37 -9.00 1.66
C LEU A 74 4.33 -8.65 0.18
N ILE A 75 3.39 -9.25 -0.55
CA ILE A 75 3.17 -8.97 -1.96
C ILE A 75 1.77 -8.39 -2.07
N SER A 76 1.69 -7.12 -2.44
CA SER A 76 0.41 -6.44 -2.60
C SER A 76 -0.12 -6.70 -4.01
N PRO A 77 -1.28 -7.37 -4.14
CA PRO A 77 -1.89 -7.58 -5.45
C PRO A 77 -2.34 -6.24 -6.05
N PHE A 78 -2.50 -6.20 -7.37
CA PHE A 78 -3.02 -5.00 -8.01
C PHE A 78 -4.44 -4.69 -7.53
N PRO A 79 -4.76 -3.42 -7.24
CA PRO A 79 -6.05 -3.03 -6.67
C PRO A 79 -7.23 -3.10 -7.66
N GLY A 80 -6.99 -3.50 -8.92
CA GLY A 80 -8.00 -3.48 -9.98
C GLY A 80 -8.39 -2.07 -10.41
N TRP A 81 -9.39 -1.95 -11.29
CA TRP A 81 -9.83 -0.65 -11.82
C TRP A 81 -10.42 0.25 -10.73
N ASP A 82 -11.42 -0.25 -10.01
CA ASP A 82 -12.15 0.54 -9.01
C ASP A 82 -11.25 0.93 -7.83
N GLY A 83 -10.39 0.02 -7.37
CA GLY A 83 -9.38 0.34 -6.36
C GLY A 83 -8.36 1.37 -6.86
N SER A 84 -7.91 1.30 -8.12
CA SER A 84 -7.02 2.31 -8.69
C SER A 84 -7.70 3.69 -8.77
N GLN A 85 -8.98 3.74 -9.14
CA GLN A 85 -9.75 4.99 -9.19
C GLN A 85 -9.94 5.58 -7.80
N ALA A 86 -10.31 4.75 -6.83
CA ALA A 86 -10.43 5.14 -5.44
C ALA A 86 -9.14 5.75 -4.87
N GLN A 87 -7.99 5.08 -5.09
CA GLN A 87 -6.69 5.60 -4.68
C GLN A 87 -6.37 6.93 -5.38
N GLY A 88 -6.59 7.00 -6.69
CA GLY A 88 -6.38 8.20 -7.51
C GLY A 88 -7.18 9.41 -7.00
N ASP A 89 -8.48 9.22 -6.80
CA ASP A 89 -9.39 10.25 -6.29
C ASP A 89 -9.00 10.70 -4.87
N PHE A 90 -8.66 9.76 -3.99
CA PHE A 90 -8.23 10.09 -2.64
C PHE A 90 -6.93 10.88 -2.65
N GLY A 91 -5.92 10.42 -3.40
CA GLY A 91 -4.66 11.17 -3.57
C GLY A 91 -4.88 12.57 -4.14
N PHE A 92 -5.81 12.73 -5.09
CA PHE A 92 -6.19 14.04 -5.63
C PHE A 92 -6.82 14.94 -4.57
N ASP A 93 -7.83 14.47 -3.84
CA ASP A 93 -8.52 15.26 -2.82
C ASP A 93 -7.54 15.70 -1.72
N LEU A 94 -6.67 14.79 -1.26
CA LEU A 94 -5.64 15.08 -0.26
C LEU A 94 -4.58 16.07 -0.79
N GLY A 95 -4.12 15.90 -2.03
CA GLY A 95 -3.16 16.80 -2.65
C GLY A 95 -3.71 18.19 -2.93
N GLN A 96 -5.00 18.31 -3.24
CA GLN A 96 -5.67 19.59 -3.38
C GLN A 96 -5.82 20.30 -2.03
N TRP A 97 -6.19 19.55 -0.98
CA TRP A 97 -6.21 20.07 0.38
C TRP A 97 -4.82 20.54 0.83
N SER A 98 -3.76 19.75 0.61
CA SER A 98 -2.41 20.08 1.10
C SER A 98 -1.85 21.38 0.53
N LYS A 99 -2.27 21.81 -0.67
CA LYS A 99 -1.90 23.10 -1.26
C LYS A 99 -2.35 24.31 -0.43
N GLY A 100 -3.43 24.17 0.34
CA GLY A 100 -3.97 25.23 1.20
C GLY A 100 -3.45 25.22 2.63
N TYR A 101 -2.90 24.10 3.10
CA TYR A 101 -2.55 23.88 4.52
C TYR A 101 -1.06 23.58 4.75
N GLY A 102 -0.30 23.24 3.71
CA GLY A 102 1.11 22.85 3.79
C GLY A 102 1.33 21.34 3.86
N GLY A 103 2.61 20.94 3.91
CA GLY A 103 3.00 19.55 3.70
C GLY A 103 2.77 19.10 2.25
N GLN A 104 2.93 17.80 2.00
CA GLN A 104 2.75 17.20 0.67
C GLN A 104 2.03 15.85 0.78
N ALA A 105 1.00 15.65 -0.05
CA ALA A 105 0.40 14.34 -0.27
C ALA A 105 1.35 13.43 -1.08
N GLY A 106 1.30 12.13 -0.82
CA GLY A 106 2.07 11.09 -1.49
C GLY A 106 1.36 9.73 -1.41
N GLY A 107 2.10 8.65 -1.64
CA GLY A 107 1.61 7.27 -1.54
C GLY A 107 1.92 6.46 -2.80
N PHE A 108 1.54 6.96 -3.97
CA PHE A 108 1.77 6.30 -5.26
C PHE A 108 3.25 5.95 -5.50
N ASN A 109 3.58 4.66 -5.39
CA ASN A 109 4.94 4.11 -5.54
C ASN A 109 5.99 4.72 -4.61
N LEU A 110 5.56 5.30 -3.49
CA LEU A 110 6.48 5.83 -2.49
C LEU A 110 6.91 4.71 -1.55
N GLY A 111 8.20 4.44 -1.48
CA GLY A 111 8.75 3.57 -0.45
C GLY A 111 9.03 4.33 0.85
N VAL A 112 8.68 3.74 1.99
CA VAL A 112 9.03 4.26 3.32
C VAL A 112 9.69 3.18 4.16
N ARG A 113 10.78 3.51 4.85
CA ARG A 113 11.36 2.72 5.93
C ARG A 113 10.95 3.33 7.27
N LEU A 114 10.28 2.53 8.09
CA LEU A 114 9.87 2.91 9.44
C LEU A 114 11.05 2.75 10.42
N PRO A 115 11.07 3.45 11.57
CA PRO A 115 12.08 3.30 12.62
C PRO A 115 12.29 1.86 13.14
N ASN A 116 11.27 1.01 13.09
CA ASN A 116 11.37 -0.41 13.45
C ASN A 116 11.96 -1.29 12.32
N GLY A 117 12.39 -0.71 11.20
CA GLY A 117 13.01 -1.42 10.09
C GLY A 117 12.04 -1.90 9.01
N SER A 118 10.73 -1.81 9.20
CA SER A 118 9.74 -2.19 8.19
C SER A 118 9.84 -1.30 6.94
N ARG A 119 9.57 -1.86 5.77
CA ARG A 119 9.56 -1.18 4.47
C ARG A 119 8.19 -1.33 3.83
N TYR A 120 7.45 -0.24 3.74
CA TYR A 120 6.09 -0.25 3.18
C TYR A 120 5.96 0.76 2.05
N GLY A 121 4.93 0.59 1.24
CA GLY A 121 4.42 1.60 0.31
C GLY A 121 2.97 1.94 0.68
N PRO A 122 2.73 3.06 1.40
CA PRO A 122 1.36 3.45 1.72
C PRO A 122 0.59 3.80 0.46
N ASP A 123 -0.68 3.39 0.35
CA ASP A 123 -1.50 3.73 -0.82
C ASP A 123 -1.68 5.26 -0.97
N VAL A 124 -1.96 5.92 0.15
CA VAL A 124 -2.06 7.37 0.26
C VAL A 124 -1.39 7.81 1.55
N CYS A 125 -0.61 8.89 1.52
CA CYS A 125 -0.03 9.47 2.72
C CYS A 125 0.04 10.99 2.64
N TRP A 126 0.27 11.63 3.79
CA TRP A 126 0.68 13.03 3.84
C TRP A 126 1.90 13.21 4.73
N ILE A 127 2.87 13.92 4.17
CA ILE A 127 4.12 14.31 4.81
C ILE A 127 3.93 15.72 5.34
N SER A 128 4.06 15.91 6.64
CA SER A 128 3.86 17.23 7.25
C SER A 128 4.97 18.21 6.85
N GLY A 129 4.71 19.51 7.03
CA GLY A 129 5.72 20.55 6.78
C GLY A 129 7.04 20.29 7.52
N ASP A 130 6.96 19.87 8.79
CA ASP A 130 8.12 19.54 9.61
C ASP A 130 8.87 18.30 9.07
N GLN A 131 8.15 17.34 8.51
CA GLN A 131 8.75 16.13 7.93
C GLN A 131 9.44 16.39 6.59
N LEU A 132 8.96 17.35 5.78
CA LEU A 132 9.60 17.70 4.51
C LEU A 132 11.06 18.15 4.71
N GLY A 133 11.35 18.86 5.81
CA GLY A 133 12.72 19.26 6.16
C GLY A 133 13.66 18.11 6.54
N ARG A 134 13.12 16.90 6.72
CA ARG A 134 13.87 15.68 7.10
C ARG A 134 14.10 14.73 5.93
N ILE A 135 13.63 15.07 4.73
CA ILE A 135 13.82 14.21 3.56
C ILE A 135 15.29 14.25 3.16
N GLU A 136 15.95 13.09 3.25
CA GLU A 136 17.33 12.91 2.81
C GLU A 136 17.39 12.62 1.31
N THR A 137 18.38 13.19 0.61
CA THR A 137 18.66 12.91 -0.79
C THR A 137 19.74 11.83 -0.89
N GLY A 138 19.44 10.62 -1.40
CA GLY A 138 20.50 9.64 -1.67
C GLY A 138 20.07 8.19 -1.92
N LEU A 139 18.97 7.72 -1.34
CA LEU A 139 18.46 6.35 -1.51
C LEU A 139 17.25 6.33 -2.45
N ASP A 140 17.45 6.42 -3.78
CA ASP A 140 16.40 6.31 -4.82
C ASP A 140 15.02 6.95 -4.47
N HIS A 141 15.03 8.00 -3.64
CA HIS A 141 13.88 8.73 -3.10
C HIS A 141 12.91 7.95 -2.19
N ILE A 142 13.36 6.96 -1.41
CA ILE A 142 12.54 6.41 -0.30
C ILE A 142 12.59 7.32 0.94
N LEU A 143 11.51 7.36 1.73
CA LEU A 143 11.50 8.08 3.01
C LEU A 143 12.06 7.21 4.11
N LEU A 144 12.88 7.78 4.99
CA LEU A 144 13.45 7.07 6.15
C LEU A 144 12.69 7.37 7.45
N PHE A 145 11.40 7.67 7.31
CA PHE A 145 10.49 7.96 8.42
C PHE A 145 9.05 7.63 8.04
N CYS A 146 8.20 7.43 9.06
CA CYS A 146 6.77 7.27 8.88
C CYS A 146 6.09 8.60 8.51
N PRO A 147 5.28 8.69 7.45
CA PRO A 147 4.44 9.86 7.18
C PRO A 147 3.50 10.18 8.36
N ALA A 148 3.17 11.46 8.55
CA ALA A 148 2.28 11.91 9.62
C ALA A 148 0.84 11.39 9.45
N PHE A 149 0.41 11.23 8.21
CA PHE A 149 -0.84 10.55 7.86
C PHE A 149 -0.59 9.44 6.85
N VAL A 150 -1.23 8.30 7.05
CA VAL A 150 -1.24 7.17 6.11
C VAL A 150 -2.64 6.62 5.94
N ALA A 151 -2.96 6.15 4.74
CA ALA A 151 -4.17 5.40 4.47
C ALA A 151 -3.87 4.19 3.58
N GLU A 152 -4.52 3.08 3.90
CA GLU A 152 -4.47 1.81 3.19
C GLU A 152 -5.87 1.46 2.71
N LEU A 153 -5.98 1.05 1.44
CA LEU A 153 -7.22 0.61 0.84
C LEU A 153 -7.20 -0.90 0.68
N ARG A 154 -7.94 -1.59 1.54
CA ARG A 154 -8.01 -3.04 1.53
C ARG A 154 -8.66 -3.55 0.23
N THR A 155 -8.01 -4.48 -0.45
CA THR A 155 -8.56 -5.23 -1.58
C THR A 155 -9.28 -6.51 -1.10
N PRO A 156 -10.13 -7.14 -1.93
CA PRO A 156 -10.86 -8.35 -1.53
C PRO A 156 -9.99 -9.54 -1.11
N VAL A 157 -8.74 -9.59 -1.60
CA VAL A 157 -7.79 -10.69 -1.35
C VAL A 157 -6.87 -10.43 -0.15
N ASP A 158 -6.88 -9.21 0.40
CA ASP A 158 -6.06 -8.87 1.56
C ASP A 158 -6.63 -9.45 2.85
N ASP A 159 -5.74 -10.03 3.67
CA ASP A 159 -6.08 -10.47 5.03
C ASP A 159 -6.20 -9.24 5.95
N LEU A 160 -7.40 -9.02 6.47
CA LEU A 160 -7.70 -7.88 7.33
C LEU A 160 -6.81 -7.81 8.58
N ARG A 161 -6.36 -8.95 9.13
CA ARG A 161 -5.47 -8.95 10.31
C ARG A 161 -4.08 -8.46 9.94
N VAL A 162 -3.56 -8.88 8.78
CA VAL A 162 -2.28 -8.38 8.25
C VAL A 162 -2.35 -6.86 8.05
N MET A 163 -3.45 -6.37 7.47
CA MET A 163 -3.63 -4.92 7.30
C MET A 163 -3.72 -4.16 8.63
N ARG A 164 -4.44 -4.71 9.61
CA ARG A 164 -4.51 -4.11 10.96
C ARG A 164 -3.15 -4.06 11.64
N LEU A 165 -2.31 -5.09 11.47
CA LEU A 165 -0.93 -5.10 11.96
C LEU A 165 -0.08 -4.03 11.28
N LYS A 166 -0.17 -3.89 9.94
CA LYS A 166 0.49 -2.82 9.18
C LYS A 166 0.12 -1.43 9.72
N MET A 167 -1.18 -1.18 9.96
CA MET A 167 -1.65 0.09 10.54
C MET A 167 -1.13 0.35 11.95
N ALA A 168 -1.08 -0.70 12.79
CA ALA A 168 -0.51 -0.61 14.13
C ALA A 168 0.98 -0.28 14.06
N GLU A 169 1.73 -0.87 13.12
CA GLU A 169 3.13 -0.52 12.90
C GLU A 169 3.29 0.94 12.48
N TYR A 170 2.51 1.44 11.52
CA TYR A 170 2.59 2.85 11.12
C TYR A 170 2.42 3.81 12.32
N VAL A 171 1.38 3.60 13.14
CA VAL A 171 1.11 4.47 14.30
C VAL A 171 2.20 4.33 15.37
N ALA A 172 2.67 3.11 15.66
CA ALA A 172 3.78 2.90 16.59
C ALA A 172 5.10 3.55 16.12
N ASN A 173 5.21 3.86 14.83
CA ASN A 173 6.41 4.38 14.18
C ASN A 173 6.30 5.86 13.76
N GLY A 174 5.23 6.55 14.16
CA GLY A 174 5.12 8.01 14.06
C GLY A 174 3.97 8.54 13.23
N ALA A 175 3.12 7.69 12.64
CA ALA A 175 1.87 8.18 12.06
C ALA A 175 0.97 8.74 13.17
N GLN A 176 0.50 9.98 12.97
CA GLN A 176 -0.43 10.65 13.89
C GLN A 176 -1.89 10.30 13.58
N LEU A 177 -2.16 9.92 12.33
CA LEU A 177 -3.46 9.43 11.88
C LEU A 177 -3.25 8.33 10.83
N GLY A 178 -3.94 7.20 11.01
CA GLY A 178 -3.96 6.10 10.07
C GLY A 178 -5.38 5.71 9.70
N TRP A 179 -5.68 5.54 8.42
CA TRP A 179 -6.96 4.98 7.95
C TRP A 179 -6.77 3.65 7.24
N LEU A 180 -7.45 2.60 7.70
CA LEU A 180 -7.64 1.39 6.91
C LEU A 180 -9.08 1.37 6.42
N ILE A 181 -9.23 1.55 5.11
CA ILE A 181 -10.51 1.53 4.43
C ILE A 181 -10.78 0.09 4.00
N ASP A 182 -11.90 -0.46 4.45
CA ASP A 182 -12.33 -1.82 4.17
C ASP A 182 -13.64 -1.79 3.35
N PRO A 183 -13.55 -1.77 2.01
CA PRO A 183 -14.72 -1.69 1.14
C PRO A 183 -15.64 -2.91 1.28
N ALA A 184 -15.09 -4.10 1.51
CA ALA A 184 -15.86 -5.34 1.62
C ALA A 184 -16.82 -5.31 2.81
N ASN A 185 -16.38 -4.72 3.92
CA ASN A 185 -17.21 -4.53 5.12
C ASN A 185 -17.85 -3.14 5.19
N ARG A 186 -17.54 -2.25 4.22
CA ARG A 186 -17.93 -0.84 4.21
C ARG A 186 -17.52 -0.11 5.50
N GLN A 187 -16.32 -0.37 5.98
CA GLN A 187 -15.82 0.17 7.24
C GLN A 187 -14.59 1.04 7.03
N VAL A 188 -14.40 2.02 7.91
CA VAL A 188 -13.14 2.74 8.05
C VAL A 188 -12.62 2.56 9.46
N HIS A 189 -11.45 1.93 9.57
CA HIS A 189 -10.71 1.80 10.81
C HIS A 189 -9.78 3.00 10.97
N ILE A 190 -9.92 3.74 12.05
CA ILE A 190 -9.14 4.93 12.35
C ILE A 190 -8.17 4.64 13.48
N TYR A 191 -6.88 4.85 13.22
CA TYR A 191 -5.79 4.63 14.14
C TYR A 191 -5.19 5.98 14.54
N ARG A 192 -4.93 6.13 15.83
CA ARG A 192 -4.26 7.30 16.42
C ARG A 192 -3.29 6.81 17.49
N PRO A 193 -2.19 7.54 17.76
CA PRO A 193 -1.29 7.22 18.85
C PRO A 193 -2.02 7.03 20.18
N ASP A 194 -1.59 6.05 20.96
CA ASP A 194 -2.07 5.78 22.33
C ASP A 194 -3.58 5.55 22.47
N ALA A 195 -4.27 5.20 21.38
CA ALA A 195 -5.70 4.94 21.35
C ALA A 195 -6.01 3.59 20.70
N ALA A 196 -7.09 2.95 21.18
CA ALA A 196 -7.65 1.80 20.49
C ALA A 196 -8.21 2.22 19.12
N PRO A 197 -8.13 1.38 18.08
CA PRO A 197 -8.69 1.70 16.78
C PRO A 197 -10.20 1.97 16.86
N GLU A 198 -10.63 3.09 16.32
CA GLU A 198 -12.03 3.44 16.12
C GLU A 198 -12.52 2.80 14.81
N VAL A 199 -13.78 2.35 14.77
CA VAL A 199 -14.36 1.77 13.55
C VAL A 199 -15.64 2.52 13.22
N LEU A 200 -15.65 3.17 12.06
CA LEU A 200 -16.84 3.78 11.50
C LEU A 200 -17.53 2.77 10.57
N ASP A 201 -18.81 2.53 10.82
CA ASP A 201 -19.63 1.61 10.02
C ASP A 201 -20.38 2.37 8.94
N ASN A 202 -20.08 2.04 7.68
CA ASN A 202 -20.66 2.64 6.48
C ASN A 202 -20.72 4.19 6.48
N PRO A 203 -19.63 4.90 6.87
CA PRO A 203 -19.65 6.34 6.97
C PRO A 203 -19.89 7.01 5.61
N GLU A 204 -20.61 8.13 5.61
CA GLU A 204 -20.65 9.00 4.42
C GLU A 204 -19.31 9.68 4.21
N THR A 205 -18.77 10.24 5.29
CA THR A 205 -17.52 10.99 5.30
C THR A 205 -16.63 10.60 6.47
N VAL A 206 -15.33 10.88 6.36
CA VAL A 206 -14.34 10.69 7.41
C VAL A 206 -13.55 11.98 7.61
N SER A 207 -13.52 12.50 8.83
CA SER A 207 -12.74 13.70 9.16
C SER A 207 -11.29 13.35 9.47
N GLY A 208 -10.37 14.14 8.91
CA GLY A 208 -8.93 14.08 9.20
C GLY A 208 -8.51 14.90 10.42
N ASP A 209 -9.43 15.58 11.09
CA ASP A 209 -9.09 16.42 12.24
C ASP A 209 -8.55 15.61 13.43
N PRO A 210 -7.61 16.18 14.21
CA PRO A 210 -6.94 17.46 14.00
C PRO A 210 -5.67 17.36 13.11
N VAL A 211 -5.29 16.17 12.66
CA VAL A 211 -4.01 15.91 11.96
C VAL A 211 -4.01 16.49 10.55
N LEU A 212 -5.15 16.43 9.86
CA LEU A 212 -5.41 17.07 8.58
C LEU A 212 -6.51 18.13 8.78
N PRO A 213 -6.18 19.35 9.27
CA PRO A 213 -7.17 20.35 9.62
C PRO A 213 -8.21 20.61 8.52
N GLY A 214 -9.48 20.40 8.84
CA GLY A 214 -10.62 20.62 7.94
C GLY A 214 -10.67 19.70 6.72
N PHE A 215 -9.81 18.68 6.63
CA PHE A 215 -9.90 17.67 5.58
C PHE A 215 -11.04 16.70 5.89
N VAL A 216 -11.91 16.48 4.90
CA VAL A 216 -13.02 15.53 4.98
C VAL A 216 -12.99 14.67 3.73
N PHE A 217 -12.86 13.35 3.92
CA PHE A 217 -12.89 12.39 2.83
C PHE A 217 -14.30 11.85 2.61
N GLU A 218 -14.80 11.96 1.39
CA GLU A 218 -16.14 11.52 0.96
C GLU A 218 -16.19 10.00 0.75
N ALA A 219 -15.95 9.21 1.81
CA ALA A 219 -15.76 7.77 1.76
C ALA A 219 -16.86 7.00 1.00
N ARG A 220 -18.13 7.38 1.17
CA ARG A 220 -19.24 6.74 0.44
C ARG A 220 -19.10 6.92 -1.07
N LYS A 221 -18.97 8.17 -1.51
CA LYS A 221 -18.88 8.53 -2.93
C LYS A 221 -17.60 8.01 -3.58
N ARG A 222 -16.48 8.05 -2.86
CA ARG A 222 -15.15 7.73 -3.39
C ARG A 222 -14.80 6.24 -3.32
N ILE A 223 -15.46 5.48 -2.45
CA ILE A 223 -15.10 4.07 -2.18
C ILE A 223 -16.35 3.18 -2.19
N PHE A 224 -17.29 3.41 -1.27
CA PHE A 224 -18.30 2.39 -0.95
C PHE A 224 -19.43 2.25 -1.97
N ASP A 225 -19.60 3.22 -2.86
CA ASP A 225 -20.54 3.15 -3.96
C ASP A 225 -19.89 2.70 -5.29
N LEU A 226 -18.57 2.39 -5.27
CA LEU A 226 -17.89 1.73 -6.37
C LEU A 226 -18.24 0.23 -6.42
N GLN A 227 -18.04 -0.37 -7.60
CA GLN A 227 -18.22 -1.81 -7.79
C GLN A 227 -16.90 -2.51 -7.48
N TRP A 228 -16.85 -3.24 -6.36
CA TRP A 228 -15.68 -4.01 -5.92
C TRP A 228 -15.77 -5.48 -6.33
#